data_AF-A0A4Q2A4M7-F1
#
_entry.id   AF-A0A4Q2A4M7-F1
#
_cell.length_a   1.000
_cell.length_b   1.000
_cell.length_c   1.000
_cell.angle_alpha   90.00
_cell.angle_beta   90.00
_cell.angle_gamma   90.00
#
_symmetry.space_group_name_H-M   'P 1'
#
loop_
_entity.id
_entity.type
_entity.pdbx_description
1 polymer ?
#
loop_
_entity_poly.entity_id
_entity_poly.type
_entity_poly.pdbx_seq_one_letter_code
_entity_poly.pdbx_strand_id
1 'polypeptide(L)'
;MSILRPSNWSYKTGATGGVSIEFVVASGGTIVLADPSGKETDFYYGGVGVGIGFGLRVPKIKLPRFSLPEIKIPKIAGHEVGGAGSAKSFDSAGLIYMAPAFHGTELAESDFQGATVYLDGGVGIGYGKAGSAMILGINSAQLALGLSNPAMAWLAEIAIAHAPAILLMGGTTVGLQAGAGAGILVGYLH
;
A
#
# COMPACT_ATOMS: atom_id res chain seq x y z
N MET A 1 -19.85 -20.41 -1.69
CA MET A 1 -18.68 -19.95 -0.92
C MET A 1 -17.56 -19.71 -1.91
N SER A 2 -17.06 -18.48 -1.99
CA SER A 2 -15.98 -18.14 -2.91
C SER A 2 -14.65 -18.39 -2.20
N ILE A 3 -13.91 -19.41 -2.63
CA ILE A 3 -12.63 -19.79 -2.03
C ILE A 3 -11.51 -19.05 -2.77
N LEU A 4 -10.69 -18.30 -2.03
CA LEU A 4 -9.43 -17.79 -2.55
C LEU A 4 -8.47 -18.97 -2.76
N ARG A 5 -7.90 -19.08 -3.96
CA ARG A 5 -6.94 -20.14 -4.28
C ARG A 5 -5.52 -19.60 -4.13
N PRO A 6 -4.63 -20.23 -3.35
CA PRO A 6 -3.24 -19.78 -3.24
C PRO A 6 -2.54 -19.90 -4.60
N SER A 7 -1.70 -18.91 -4.91
CA SER A 7 -0.81 -18.92 -6.07
C SER A 7 0.53 -19.57 -5.72
N ASN A 8 1.19 -20.17 -6.72
CA ASN A 8 2.57 -20.64 -6.59
C ASN A 8 3.61 -19.52 -6.76
N TRP A 9 3.17 -18.29 -7.07
CA TRP A 9 4.05 -17.12 -6.95
C TRP A 9 4.49 -16.93 -5.51
N SER A 10 5.71 -16.45 -5.32
CA SER A 10 6.27 -16.19 -3.99
C SER A 10 6.66 -14.73 -3.83
N TYR A 11 6.22 -14.12 -2.73
CA TYR A 11 6.70 -12.82 -2.32
C TYR A 11 8.14 -12.95 -1.79
N LYS A 12 9.06 -12.11 -2.28
CA LYS A 12 10.46 -12.11 -1.85
C LYS A 12 10.76 -10.99 -0.88
N THR A 13 10.48 -9.76 -1.31
CA THR A 13 10.70 -8.56 -0.50
C THR A 13 9.94 -7.39 -1.10
N GLY A 14 9.93 -6.27 -0.40
CA GLY A 14 9.35 -5.03 -0.88
C GLY A 14 9.93 -3.84 -0.12
N ALA A 15 9.78 -2.67 -0.73
CA ALA A 15 10.04 -1.38 -0.10
C ALA A 15 8.79 -0.55 -0.25
N THR A 16 8.34 0.11 0.82
CA THR A 16 7.12 0.93 0.80
C THR A 16 7.45 2.28 1.41
N GLY A 17 7.05 3.37 0.75
CA GLY A 17 7.08 4.71 1.28
C GLY A 17 5.69 5.32 1.24
N GLY A 18 5.33 6.08 2.27
CA GLY A 18 4.05 6.76 2.33
C GLY A 18 4.12 8.06 3.11
N VAL A 19 3.27 9.00 2.71
CA VAL A 19 3.07 10.29 3.35
C VAL A 19 1.58 10.53 3.56
N SER A 20 1.22 11.17 4.66
CA SER A 20 -0.14 11.58 4.95
C SER A 20 -0.20 13.04 5.36
N ILE A 21 -1.25 13.72 4.92
CA ILE A 21 -1.60 15.09 5.31
C ILE A 21 -3.09 15.07 5.66
N GLU A 22 -3.41 15.32 6.93
CA GLU A 22 -4.77 15.15 7.47
C GLU A 22 -5.34 13.75 7.17
N PHE A 23 -6.39 13.66 6.35
CA PHE A 23 -7.01 12.41 5.92
C PHE A 23 -6.51 11.92 4.56
N VAL A 24 -5.72 12.73 3.83
CA VAL A 24 -5.20 12.34 2.52
C VAL A 24 -3.92 11.53 2.72
N VAL A 25 -3.86 10.36 2.09
CA VAL A 25 -2.71 9.45 2.15
C VAL A 25 -2.23 9.18 0.73
N ALA A 26 -0.92 9.23 0.55
CA ALA A 26 -0.27 8.75 -0.66
C ALA A 26 0.78 7.72 -0.25
N SER A 27 0.82 6.58 -0.94
CA SER A 27 1.86 5.57 -0.72
C SER A 27 2.28 4.92 -2.03
N GLY A 28 3.44 4.29 -2.01
CA GLY A 28 3.97 3.56 -3.15
C GLY A 28 5.23 2.82 -2.77
N GLY A 29 5.74 2.03 -3.70
CA GLY A 29 6.84 1.15 -3.37
C GLY A 29 7.21 0.19 -4.49
N THR A 30 8.08 -0.73 -4.13
CA THR A 30 8.47 -1.86 -4.96
C THR A 30 8.05 -3.15 -4.28
N ILE A 31 7.53 -4.10 -5.06
CA ILE A 31 7.20 -5.45 -4.63
C ILE A 31 8.01 -6.39 -5.52
N VAL A 32 8.74 -7.32 -4.92
CA VAL A 32 9.51 -8.33 -5.63
C VAL A 32 8.80 -9.65 -5.51
N LEU A 33 8.31 -10.17 -6.62
CA LEU A 33 7.64 -11.47 -6.69
C LEU A 33 8.47 -12.42 -7.57
N ALA A 34 8.55 -13.69 -7.19
CA ALA A 34 9.05 -14.72 -8.08
C ALA A 34 7.91 -15.58 -8.62
N ASP A 35 7.98 -15.84 -9.92
CA ASP A 35 7.08 -16.76 -10.60
C ASP A 35 7.31 -18.22 -10.15
N PRO A 36 6.46 -19.17 -10.55
CA PRO A 36 6.62 -20.59 -10.19
C PRO A 36 7.92 -21.22 -10.71
N SER A 37 8.59 -20.61 -11.69
CA SER A 37 9.92 -21.03 -12.17
C SER A 37 11.08 -20.46 -11.34
N GLY A 38 10.78 -19.52 -10.44
CA GLY A 38 11.74 -18.82 -9.59
C GLY A 38 12.28 -17.52 -10.20
N LYS A 39 11.77 -17.07 -11.35
CA LYS A 39 12.19 -15.80 -11.95
C LYS A 39 11.60 -14.64 -11.15
N GLU A 40 12.48 -13.82 -10.57
CA GLU A 40 12.11 -12.62 -9.84
C GLU A 40 11.75 -11.47 -10.78
N THR A 41 10.69 -10.74 -10.43
CA THR A 41 10.20 -9.54 -11.13
C THR A 41 9.95 -8.44 -10.11
N ASP A 42 10.47 -7.26 -10.41
CA ASP A 42 10.25 -6.04 -9.65
C ASP A 42 8.99 -5.34 -10.18
N PHE A 43 7.98 -5.21 -9.33
CA PHE A 43 6.78 -4.42 -9.59
C PHE A 43 6.84 -3.10 -8.84
N TYR A 44 6.39 -2.03 -9.47
CA TYR A 44 6.31 -0.70 -8.88
C TYR A 44 4.86 -0.27 -8.76
N TYR A 45 4.47 0.11 -7.54
CA TYR A 45 3.13 0.58 -7.27
C TYR A 45 3.12 1.97 -6.66
N GLY A 46 2.02 2.68 -6.88
CA GLY A 46 1.76 3.97 -6.25
C GLY A 46 0.28 4.28 -6.28
N GLY A 47 -0.20 4.91 -5.22
CA GLY A 47 -1.61 5.23 -5.06
C GLY A 47 -1.85 6.39 -4.10
N VAL A 48 -3.07 6.89 -4.19
CA VAL A 48 -3.59 7.97 -3.34
C VAL A 48 -4.94 7.56 -2.80
N GLY A 49 -5.29 8.07 -1.65
CA GLY A 49 -6.56 7.79 -1.04
C GLY A 49 -6.77 8.51 0.26
N VAL A 50 -7.63 7.91 1.08
CA VAL A 50 -8.04 8.48 2.35
C VAL A 50 -7.69 7.53 3.48
N GLY A 51 -7.28 8.08 4.61
CA GLY A 51 -6.93 7.29 5.77
C GLY A 51 -7.10 8.05 7.07
N ILE A 52 -7.07 7.28 8.14
CA ILE A 52 -7.04 7.79 9.50
C ILE A 52 -5.64 7.54 10.05
N GLY A 53 -4.95 8.62 10.41
CA GLY A 53 -3.74 8.54 11.21
C GLY A 53 -4.09 8.94 12.64
N PHE A 54 -3.94 8.02 13.61
CA PHE A 54 -3.89 8.44 15.01
C PHE A 54 -2.50 8.99 15.28
N GLY A 55 -2.26 10.22 14.84
CA GLY A 55 -1.12 10.98 15.32
C GLY A 55 -1.31 11.20 16.82
N LEU A 56 -0.44 10.65 17.67
CA LEU A 56 -0.29 11.23 18.99
C LEU A 56 0.14 12.68 18.77
N ARG A 57 -0.76 13.64 19.01
CA ARG A 57 -0.43 15.06 19.11
C ARG A 57 0.88 15.14 19.84
N VAL A 58 1.95 15.57 19.16
CA VAL A 58 3.25 15.81 19.79
C VAL A 58 2.94 16.76 20.95
N PRO A 59 2.98 16.30 22.22
CA PRO A 59 2.75 17.21 23.32
C PRO A 59 3.86 18.25 23.19
N LYS A 60 3.56 19.53 23.39
CA LYS A 60 4.59 20.58 23.46
C LYS A 60 5.49 20.31 24.67
N ILE A 61 6.37 19.32 24.57
CA ILE A 61 7.43 19.08 25.53
C ILE A 61 8.52 20.08 25.13
N LYS A 62 8.78 21.05 26.01
CA LYS A 62 9.94 21.94 25.88
C LYS A 62 11.19 21.07 26.00
N LEU A 63 11.72 20.58 24.88
CA LEU A 63 13.02 19.91 24.87
C LEU A 63 14.10 20.94 25.26
N PRO A 64 14.99 20.63 26.21
CA PRO A 64 16.17 21.45 26.46
C PRO A 64 17.04 21.47 25.20
N ARG A 65 17.62 22.64 24.90
CA ARG A 65 18.39 22.91 23.67
C ARG A 65 19.61 22.00 23.58
N PHE A 66 19.46 20.87 22.91
CA PHE A 66 20.57 20.15 22.29
C PHE A 66 20.63 20.54 20.82
N SER A 67 21.82 20.95 20.39
CA SER A 67 22.16 21.43 19.06
C SER A 67 22.04 20.30 18.03
N LEU A 68 20.82 20.00 17.60
CA LEU A 68 20.56 19.12 16.47
C LEU A 68 20.85 19.90 15.17
N PRO A 69 21.50 19.28 14.17
CA PRO A 69 21.72 19.90 12.87
C PRO A 69 20.37 20.31 12.26
N GLU A 70 20.35 21.50 11.65
CA GLU A 70 19.14 22.18 11.21
C GLU A 70 18.50 21.46 10.01
N ILE A 71 17.66 20.46 10.29
CA ILE A 71 16.76 19.87 9.30
C ILE A 71 15.66 20.91 9.06
N LYS A 72 15.72 21.62 7.93
CA LYS A 72 14.71 22.59 7.51
C LYS A 72 13.41 21.86 7.16
N ILE A 73 12.59 21.59 8.17
CA ILE A 73 11.20 21.16 8.00
C ILE A 73 10.38 22.40 7.62
N PRO A 74 9.69 22.44 6.47
CA PRO A 74 8.81 23.55 6.14
C PRO A 74 7.74 23.69 7.23
N LYS A 75 7.61 24.89 7.79
CA LYS A 75 6.61 25.21 8.81
C LYS A 75 5.22 25.23 8.17
N ILE A 76 4.55 24.08 8.11
CA ILE A 76 3.12 24.01 7.79
C ILE A 76 2.37 24.11 9.12
N ALA A 77 2.05 25.33 9.52
CA ALA A 77 1.28 25.59 10.74
C ALA A 77 -0.14 25.01 10.58
N GLY A 78 -0.53 24.09 11.47
CA GLY A 78 -1.93 23.68 11.67
C GLY A 78 -2.35 22.30 11.15
N HIS A 79 -1.51 21.60 10.37
CA HIS A 79 -1.88 20.32 9.75
C HIS A 79 -1.05 19.17 10.33
N GLU A 80 -1.68 18.01 10.57
CA GLU A 80 -0.98 16.79 10.96
C GLU A 80 -0.32 16.17 9.72
N VAL A 81 1.01 15.97 9.78
CA VAL A 81 1.81 15.35 8.71
C VAL A 81 2.44 14.08 9.25
N GLY A 82 2.18 12.96 8.56
CA GLY A 82 2.79 11.66 8.85
C GLY A 82 3.65 11.18 7.68
N GLY A 83 4.71 10.44 7.97
CA GLY A 83 5.55 9.82 6.96
C GLY A 83 6.15 8.52 7.47
N ALA A 84 6.05 7.46 6.66
CA ALA A 84 6.58 6.15 6.97
C ALA A 84 7.27 5.54 5.75
N GLY A 85 8.33 4.78 5.98
CA GLY A 85 9.11 4.14 4.93
C GLY A 85 9.56 2.73 5.34
N SER A 86 9.87 1.91 4.36
CA SER A 86 10.46 0.59 4.50
C SER A 86 11.39 0.35 3.33
N ALA A 87 12.52 -0.30 3.59
CA ALA A 87 13.51 -0.67 2.59
C ALA A 87 13.40 -2.17 2.29
N LYS A 88 13.84 -2.60 1.08
CA LYS A 88 13.88 -4.03 0.69
C LYS A 88 14.71 -4.91 1.64
N SER A 89 15.56 -4.32 2.48
CA SER A 89 16.38 -5.01 3.48
C SER A 89 15.66 -5.29 4.80
N PHE A 90 14.43 -4.79 4.97
CA PHE A 90 13.63 -5.01 6.17
C PHE A 90 12.85 -6.32 6.05
N ASP A 91 12.67 -7.00 7.19
CA ASP A 91 11.91 -8.25 7.24
C ASP A 91 10.49 -7.99 6.72
N SER A 92 10.13 -8.70 5.65
CA SER A 92 8.80 -8.66 5.05
C SER A 92 8.40 -10.06 4.56
N ALA A 93 7.10 -10.33 4.58
CA ALA A 93 6.51 -11.57 4.10
C ALA A 93 5.20 -11.24 3.37
N GLY A 94 4.81 -12.11 2.45
CA GLY A 94 3.55 -11.95 1.73
C GLY A 94 2.97 -13.25 1.22
N LEU A 95 1.66 -13.23 0.99
CA LEU A 95 0.86 -14.32 0.45
C LEU A 95 0.10 -13.81 -0.76
N ILE A 96 0.11 -14.61 -1.83
CA ILE A 96 -0.53 -14.28 -3.10
C ILE A 96 -1.67 -15.27 -3.32
N TYR A 97 -2.83 -14.73 -3.66
CA TYR A 97 -4.02 -15.51 -3.96
C TYR A 97 -4.54 -15.16 -5.35
N MET A 98 -4.96 -16.17 -6.08
CA MET A 98 -5.85 -16.04 -7.21
C MET A 98 -7.25 -15.73 -6.69
N ALA A 99 -7.78 -14.60 -7.14
CA ALA A 99 -9.12 -14.16 -6.82
C ALA A 99 -10.16 -15.05 -7.52
N PRO A 100 -11.44 -15.03 -7.08
CA PRO A 100 -12.46 -15.90 -7.64
C PRO A 100 -12.77 -15.68 -9.13
N ALA A 101 -12.51 -14.47 -9.64
CA ALA A 101 -12.67 -14.14 -11.04
C ALA A 101 -11.56 -14.73 -11.93
N PHE A 102 -10.47 -15.22 -11.35
CA PHE A 102 -9.38 -15.82 -12.10
C PHE A 102 -9.67 -17.29 -12.44
N HIS A 103 -9.82 -17.57 -13.73
CA HIS A 103 -10.13 -18.92 -14.24
C HIS A 103 -8.93 -19.69 -14.79
N GLY A 104 -7.74 -19.08 -14.83
CA GLY A 104 -6.51 -19.73 -15.29
C GLY A 104 -5.96 -20.75 -14.28
N THR A 105 -4.92 -21.50 -14.67
CA THR A 105 -4.26 -22.45 -13.76
C THR A 105 -3.35 -21.75 -12.77
N GLU A 106 -2.67 -20.69 -13.19
CA GLU A 106 -1.73 -19.90 -12.41
C GLU A 106 -1.63 -18.48 -12.99
N LEU A 107 -1.32 -17.49 -12.13
CA LEU A 107 -1.14 -16.10 -12.51
C LEU A 107 0.09 -15.92 -13.41
N ALA A 108 0.01 -14.97 -14.34
CA ALA A 108 1.11 -14.43 -15.11
C ALA A 108 1.51 -13.04 -14.58
N GLU A 109 2.67 -12.55 -14.99
CA GLU A 109 3.16 -11.20 -14.66
C GLU A 109 2.10 -10.11 -14.98
N SER A 110 1.43 -10.23 -16.12
CA SER A 110 0.38 -9.31 -16.57
C SER A 110 -0.86 -9.31 -15.70
N ASP A 111 -1.13 -10.38 -14.94
CA ASP A 111 -2.31 -10.46 -14.07
C ASP A 111 -2.14 -9.60 -12.81
N PHE A 112 -0.93 -9.19 -12.47
CA PHE A 112 -0.69 -8.24 -11.38
C PHE A 112 -0.83 -6.78 -11.85
N GLN A 113 -0.46 -6.52 -13.10
CA GLN A 113 -0.34 -5.17 -13.65
C GLN A 113 -1.70 -4.55 -13.94
N GLY A 114 -1.83 -3.25 -13.66
CA GLY A 114 -3.07 -2.51 -13.84
C GLY A 114 -3.39 -1.65 -12.63
N ALA A 115 -4.66 -1.27 -12.52
CA ALA A 115 -5.10 -0.56 -11.33
C ALA A 115 -5.06 -1.47 -10.10
N THR A 116 -4.88 -0.87 -8.94
CA THR A 116 -4.90 -1.55 -7.65
C THR A 116 -5.77 -0.78 -6.67
N VAL A 117 -6.46 -1.50 -5.80
CA VAL A 117 -7.11 -0.95 -4.62
C VAL A 117 -6.50 -1.64 -3.43
N TYR A 118 -6.01 -0.88 -2.46
CA TYR A 118 -5.30 -1.47 -1.35
C TYR A 118 -5.55 -0.76 -0.03
N LEU A 119 -5.47 -1.55 1.04
CA LEU A 119 -5.52 -1.12 2.42
C LEU A 119 -4.10 -1.12 2.95
N ASP A 120 -3.57 0.05 3.27
CA ASP A 120 -2.28 0.19 3.95
C ASP A 120 -2.53 0.51 5.42
N GLY A 121 -1.84 -0.20 6.31
CA GLY A 121 -1.90 0.10 7.72
C GLY A 121 -0.59 -0.19 8.43
N GLY A 122 -0.34 0.52 9.52
CA GLY A 122 0.87 0.33 10.30
C GLY A 122 0.76 0.89 11.71
N VAL A 123 1.62 0.36 12.58
CA VAL A 123 1.73 0.76 13.99
C VAL A 123 3.21 0.88 14.37
N GLY A 124 3.59 2.01 14.99
CA GLY A 124 4.94 2.18 15.55
C GLY A 124 5.33 3.63 15.80
N ILE A 125 6.42 3.83 16.54
CA ILE A 125 7.11 5.13 16.69
C ILE A 125 8.59 4.85 16.45
N GLY A 126 9.17 5.41 15.38
CA GLY A 126 10.54 5.13 15.00
C GLY A 126 10.71 3.76 14.34
N TYR A 127 10.39 2.67 15.03
CA TYR A 127 10.36 1.29 14.49
C TYR A 127 8.96 0.70 14.67
N GLY A 128 8.41 0.10 13.61
CA GLY A 128 7.03 -0.34 13.57
C GLY A 128 6.82 -1.58 12.71
N LYS A 129 5.57 -2.04 12.71
CA LYS A 129 5.08 -3.05 11.76
C LYS A 129 4.05 -2.40 10.85
N ALA A 130 4.09 -2.72 9.57
CA ALA A 130 3.04 -2.36 8.63
C ALA A 130 2.61 -3.57 7.83
N GLY A 131 1.42 -3.48 7.25
CA GLY A 131 0.88 -4.45 6.33
C GLY A 131 0.00 -3.78 5.30
N SER A 132 -0.10 -4.45 4.17
CA SER A 132 -0.91 -4.04 3.03
C SER A 132 -1.74 -5.23 2.55
N ALA A 133 -3.02 -4.98 2.26
CA ALA A 133 -3.87 -5.90 1.53
C ALA A 133 -4.25 -5.25 0.21
N MET A 134 -3.83 -5.84 -0.91
CA MET A 134 -3.96 -5.27 -2.24
C MET A 134 -4.81 -6.17 -3.13
N ILE A 135 -5.75 -5.57 -3.83
CA ILE A 135 -6.43 -6.15 -4.99
C ILE A 135 -5.66 -5.66 -6.22
N LEU A 136 -5.20 -6.59 -7.04
CA LEU A 136 -4.25 -6.34 -8.13
C LEU A 136 -4.88 -6.68 -9.50
N GLY A 137 -4.29 -6.15 -10.58
CA GLY A 137 -4.74 -6.44 -11.94
C GLY A 137 -6.12 -5.88 -12.30
N ILE A 138 -6.59 -4.83 -11.60
CA ILE A 138 -7.90 -4.23 -11.88
C ILE A 138 -7.83 -3.52 -13.24
N ASN A 139 -8.87 -3.68 -14.04
CA ASN A 139 -9.00 -2.94 -15.29
C ASN A 139 -9.01 -1.43 -15.03
N SER A 140 -7.93 -0.74 -15.40
CA SER A 140 -7.73 0.67 -15.09
C SER A 140 -8.77 1.58 -15.72
N ALA A 141 -9.24 1.26 -16.93
CA ALA A 141 -10.24 2.07 -17.63
C ALA A 141 -11.60 1.99 -16.92
N GLN A 142 -12.05 0.78 -16.57
CA GLN A 142 -13.32 0.59 -15.87
C GLN A 142 -13.29 1.22 -14.48
N LEU A 143 -12.20 1.05 -13.73
CA LEU A 143 -12.06 1.66 -12.41
C LEU A 143 -12.06 3.19 -12.50
N ALA A 144 -11.28 3.77 -13.41
CA ALA A 144 -11.22 5.22 -13.59
C ALA A 144 -12.58 5.81 -13.97
N LEU A 145 -13.30 5.18 -14.92
CA LEU A 145 -14.65 5.61 -15.28
C LEU A 145 -15.62 5.51 -14.09
N GLY A 146 -15.57 4.40 -13.34
CA GLY A 146 -16.45 4.21 -12.20
C GLY A 146 -16.19 5.19 -11.04
N LEU A 147 -14.94 5.62 -10.85
CA LEU A 147 -14.58 6.63 -9.86
C LEU A 147 -14.87 8.07 -10.32
N SER A 148 -14.96 8.30 -11.63
CA SER A 148 -15.16 9.65 -12.19
C SER A 148 -16.57 10.20 -11.98
N ASN A 149 -17.57 9.32 -11.85
CA ASN A 149 -18.98 9.72 -11.75
C ASN A 149 -19.77 8.73 -10.88
N PRO A 150 -20.50 9.20 -9.84
CA PRO A 150 -21.34 8.35 -9.00
C PRO A 150 -22.36 7.49 -9.78
N ALA A 151 -22.89 7.99 -10.91
CA ALA A 151 -23.79 7.23 -11.78
C ALA A 151 -23.11 6.01 -12.46
N MET A 152 -21.78 6.01 -12.49
CA MET A 152 -20.95 4.94 -13.05
C MET A 152 -20.27 4.09 -11.98
N ALA A 153 -20.57 4.27 -10.68
CA ALA A 153 -19.92 3.55 -9.59
C ALA A 153 -19.96 2.01 -9.76
N TRP A 154 -21.02 1.49 -10.38
CA TRP A 154 -21.15 0.08 -10.74
C TRP A 154 -20.00 -0.45 -11.63
N LEU A 155 -19.37 0.38 -12.45
CA LEU A 155 -18.17 0.00 -13.22
C LEU A 155 -16.96 -0.24 -12.33
N ALA A 156 -16.78 0.56 -11.28
CA ALA A 156 -15.71 0.34 -10.32
C ALA A 156 -15.95 -0.96 -9.52
N GLU A 157 -17.21 -1.23 -9.14
CA GLU A 157 -17.59 -2.48 -8.49
C GLU A 157 -17.29 -3.70 -9.38
N ILE A 158 -17.68 -3.64 -10.67
CA ILE A 158 -17.37 -4.68 -11.65
C ILE A 158 -15.85 -4.84 -11.80
N ALA A 159 -15.10 -3.74 -11.94
CA ALA A 159 -13.66 -3.80 -12.13
C ALA A 159 -12.96 -4.48 -10.95
N ILE A 160 -13.35 -4.12 -9.72
CA ILE A 160 -12.80 -4.73 -8.49
C ILE A 160 -13.21 -6.20 -8.38
N ALA A 161 -14.47 -6.54 -8.70
CA ALA A 161 -14.96 -7.91 -8.66
C ALA A 161 -14.27 -8.84 -9.67
N HIS A 162 -13.79 -8.30 -10.79
CA HIS A 162 -13.07 -9.04 -11.84
C HIS A 162 -11.55 -9.03 -11.66
N ALA A 163 -11.04 -8.44 -10.58
CA ALA A 163 -9.62 -8.46 -10.29
C ALA A 163 -9.11 -9.92 -10.20
N PRO A 164 -7.98 -10.26 -10.84
CA PRO A 164 -7.47 -11.63 -10.87
C PRO A 164 -6.69 -12.02 -9.62
N ALA A 165 -6.12 -11.07 -8.87
CA ALA A 165 -5.15 -11.36 -7.83
C ALA A 165 -5.35 -10.53 -6.56
N ILE A 166 -4.97 -11.15 -5.43
CA ILE A 166 -4.91 -10.51 -4.12
C ILE A 166 -3.52 -10.75 -3.53
N LEU A 167 -2.87 -9.69 -3.05
CA LEU A 167 -1.61 -9.74 -2.32
C LEU A 167 -1.85 -9.28 -0.89
N LEU A 168 -1.49 -10.12 0.07
CA LEU A 168 -1.36 -9.73 1.47
C LEU A 168 0.13 -9.65 1.77
N MET A 169 0.62 -8.51 2.23
CA MET A 169 2.02 -8.36 2.61
C MET A 169 2.14 -7.64 3.94
N GLY A 170 3.22 -7.89 4.66
CA GLY A 170 3.52 -7.20 5.90
C GLY A 170 4.98 -7.31 6.27
N GLY A 171 5.44 -6.34 7.03
CA GLY A 171 6.84 -6.26 7.39
C GLY A 171 7.13 -5.17 8.41
N THR A 172 8.42 -4.94 8.58
CA THR A 172 8.92 -3.88 9.44
C THR A 172 9.01 -2.56 8.68
N THR A 173 8.73 -1.47 9.38
CA THR A 173 8.76 -0.11 8.83
C THR A 173 9.42 0.84 9.80
N VAL A 174 9.98 1.92 9.26
CA VAL A 174 10.59 3.01 10.01
C VAL A 174 9.96 4.31 9.54
N GLY A 175 9.44 5.10 10.47
CA GLY A 175 8.67 6.28 10.12
C GLY A 175 8.63 7.32 11.22
N LEU A 176 8.50 8.58 10.79
CA LEU A 176 8.19 9.72 11.65
C LEU A 176 6.70 9.77 12.01
N GLN A 177 5.90 8.81 11.53
CA GLN A 177 4.54 8.63 12.01
C GLN A 177 4.60 7.98 13.39
N ALA A 178 4.49 8.80 14.43
CA ALA A 178 4.28 8.31 15.79
C ALA A 178 2.80 7.92 15.94
N GLY A 179 2.44 6.66 15.66
CA GLY A 179 1.05 6.22 15.79
C GLY A 179 0.65 4.94 15.06
N ALA A 180 -0.66 4.66 15.15
CA ALA A 180 -1.35 3.66 14.36
C ALA A 180 -2.11 4.37 13.22
N GLY A 181 -2.05 3.85 12.00
CA GLY A 181 -2.79 4.42 10.88
C GLY A 181 -3.28 3.34 9.92
N ALA A 182 -4.38 3.62 9.25
CA ALA A 182 -4.90 2.80 8.16
C ALA A 182 -5.49 3.70 7.07
N GLY A 183 -5.28 3.35 5.81
CA GLY A 183 -5.80 4.07 4.65
C GLY A 183 -6.29 3.13 3.57
N ILE A 184 -7.31 3.58 2.82
CA ILE A 184 -7.79 2.94 1.60
C ILE A 184 -7.27 3.76 0.44
N LEU A 185 -6.55 3.13 -0.47
CA LEU A 185 -5.89 3.78 -1.60
C LEU A 185 -6.32 3.15 -2.91
N VAL A 186 -6.36 3.98 -3.94
CA VAL A 186 -6.47 3.58 -5.33
C VAL A 186 -5.17 3.95 -6.01
N GLY A 187 -4.62 3.03 -6.79
CA GLY A 187 -3.33 3.19 -7.43
C GLY A 187 -3.17 2.40 -8.71
N TYR A 188 -1.92 2.26 -9.11
CA TYR A 188 -1.49 1.49 -10.27
C TYR A 188 -0.24 0.69 -9.92
N LEU A 189 -0.14 -0.53 -10.46
CA LEU A 189 1.00 -1.41 -10.35
C LEU A 189 1.47 -1.82 -11.76
N HIS A 190 2.78 -1.78 -12.01
CA HIS A 190 3.42 -2.24 -13.25
C HIS A 190 4.72 -2.96 -12.99
#